data_AF-A0A7S4QV98-F1
#
_entry.id   AF-A0A7S4QV98-F1
#
_cell.length_a   1.000
_cell.length_b   1.000
_cell.length_c   1.000
_cell.angle_alpha   90.00
_cell.angle_beta   90.00
_cell.angle_gamma   90.00
#
_symmetry.space_group_name_H-M   'P 1'
#
loop_
_entity.id
_entity.type
_entity.pdbx_description
1 polymer ?
#
loop_
_entity_poly.entity_id
_entity_poly.type
_entity_poly.pdbx_seq_one_letter_code
_entity_poly.pdbx_strand_id
1 'polypeptide(L)'
;DPPELNRTLIDAANTRLWWEPPKEEAENRNSKGWEDGKLWNKTRQKLIKLWVLPRDMSNGAADHYANAASKAELKMLSNVPQLLRLDSDEVVNSAKTILGTGLISGGLPPALIRSEPILLTFPSEYIEGGIELLYDGKNNDERKDMMNTCRDKPGFLRESVEKWIRLQQQQK
;
A
#
# COMPACT_ATOMS: atom_id res chain seq x y z
N ASP A 1 -8.28 20.35 9.88
CA ASP A 1 -9.05 19.21 10.41
C ASP A 1 -9.09 18.07 9.41
N PRO A 2 -9.21 16.80 9.84
CA PRO A 2 -9.40 15.68 8.92
C PRO A 2 -10.73 15.87 8.17
N PRO A 3 -10.79 15.53 6.87
CA PRO A 3 -12.05 15.56 6.14
C PRO A 3 -12.99 14.48 6.70
N GLU A 4 -14.27 14.82 6.83
CA GLU A 4 -15.31 13.85 7.19
C GLU A 4 -15.44 12.80 6.07
N LEU A 5 -15.33 11.52 6.44
CA LEU A 5 -15.43 10.42 5.48
C LEU A 5 -16.89 10.17 5.13
N ASN A 6 -17.20 10.03 3.84
CA ASN A 6 -18.56 9.70 3.45
C ASN A 6 -18.91 8.24 3.84
N ARG A 7 -20.20 7.98 4.08
CA ARG A 7 -20.68 6.67 4.54
C ARG A 7 -20.36 5.54 3.56
N THR A 8 -20.40 5.81 2.26
CA THR A 8 -20.07 4.83 1.20
C THR A 8 -18.64 4.32 1.30
N LEU A 9 -17.66 5.21 1.53
CA LEU A 9 -16.27 4.83 1.74
C LEU A 9 -16.08 4.06 3.04
N ILE A 10 -16.81 4.45 4.10
CA ILE A 10 -16.79 3.73 5.37
C ILE A 10 -17.27 2.29 5.18
N ASP A 11 -18.43 2.11 4.55
CA ASP A 11 -19.01 0.78 4.29
C ASP A 11 -18.09 -0.08 3.40
N ALA A 12 -17.49 0.53 2.37
CA ALA A 12 -16.55 -0.16 1.50
C ALA A 12 -15.26 -0.56 2.23
N ALA A 13 -14.72 0.30 3.08
CA ALA A 13 -13.53 0.02 3.88
C ALA A 13 -13.76 -1.12 4.89
N ASN A 14 -14.99 -1.30 5.39
CA ASN A 14 -15.35 -2.43 6.26
C ASN A 14 -15.33 -3.79 5.56
N THR A 15 -15.29 -3.82 4.23
CA THR A 15 -15.12 -5.09 3.50
C THR A 15 -13.75 -5.66 3.78
N ARG A 16 -13.71 -6.90 4.28
CA ARG A 16 -12.49 -7.62 4.62
C ARG A 16 -11.68 -7.96 3.38
N LEU A 17 -10.36 -7.89 3.51
CA LEU A 17 -9.45 -8.38 2.49
C LEU A 17 -9.33 -9.90 2.61
N TRP A 18 -9.19 -10.59 1.49
CA TRP A 18 -9.20 -12.06 1.44
C TRP A 18 -8.06 -12.71 2.25
N TRP A 19 -6.94 -12.01 2.43
CA TRP A 19 -5.77 -12.48 3.16
C TRP A 19 -5.83 -12.16 4.65
N GLU A 20 -6.79 -11.35 5.11
CA GLU A 20 -6.90 -10.99 6.52
C GLU A 20 -7.14 -12.24 7.37
N PRO A 21 -6.46 -12.36 8.52
CA PRO A 21 -6.73 -13.45 9.46
C PRO A 21 -8.18 -13.36 9.95
N PRO A 22 -8.77 -14.46 10.48
CA PRO A 22 -10.12 -14.47 11.03
C PRO A 22 -10.39 -13.29 11.97
N LYS A 23 -11.65 -12.87 12.08
CA LYS A 23 -12.05 -11.61 12.74
C LYS A 23 -11.48 -11.48 14.17
N GLU A 24 -11.40 -12.59 14.90
CA GLU A 24 -10.89 -12.68 16.26
C GLU A 24 -9.39 -12.31 16.39
N GLU A 25 -8.60 -12.49 15.33
CA GLU A 25 -7.19 -12.11 15.26
C GLU A 25 -6.98 -10.74 14.58
N ALA A 26 -7.93 -10.32 13.73
CA ALA A 26 -7.86 -9.07 12.97
C ALA A 26 -8.17 -7.81 13.79
N GLU A 27 -8.82 -7.94 14.96
CA GLU A 27 -9.09 -6.80 15.85
C GLU A 27 -7.83 -6.08 16.33
N ASN A 28 -6.65 -6.73 16.26
CA ASN A 28 -5.36 -6.12 16.57
C ASN A 28 -4.79 -5.26 15.43
N ARG A 29 -5.23 -5.48 14.18
CA ARG A 29 -4.74 -4.72 13.00
C ARG A 29 -5.64 -3.55 12.61
N ASN A 30 -6.93 -3.65 12.92
CA ASN A 30 -7.86 -2.53 12.71
C ASN A 30 -7.76 -1.54 13.87
N SER A 31 -7.45 -0.29 13.54
CA SER A 31 -7.47 0.79 14.53
C SER A 31 -8.92 1.14 14.87
N LYS A 32 -9.25 1.29 16.15
CA LYS A 32 -10.58 1.77 16.58
C LYS A 32 -10.77 3.25 16.23
N GLY A 33 -11.99 3.63 15.83
CA GLY A 33 -12.36 5.03 15.60
C GLY A 33 -11.71 5.66 14.37
N TRP A 34 -11.39 4.87 13.35
CA TRP A 34 -10.79 5.34 12.10
C TRP A 34 -11.76 6.13 11.23
N GLU A 35 -13.07 5.99 11.47
CA GLU A 35 -14.16 6.61 10.74
C GLU A 35 -14.15 8.14 10.82
N ASP A 36 -13.47 8.72 11.81
CA ASP A 36 -13.28 10.17 11.95
C ASP A 36 -12.20 10.76 11.02
N GLY A 37 -11.55 9.91 10.22
CA GLY A 37 -10.54 10.30 9.23
C GLY A 37 -9.17 10.68 9.82
N LYS A 38 -8.99 10.70 11.15
CA LYS A 38 -7.69 11.05 11.77
C LYS A 38 -6.60 10.04 11.44
N LEU A 39 -6.95 8.75 11.47
CA LEU A 39 -6.01 7.68 11.12
C LEU A 39 -5.52 7.82 9.69
N TRP A 40 -6.46 7.98 8.74
CA TRP A 40 -6.10 8.20 7.35
C TRP A 40 -5.25 9.44 7.17
N ASN A 41 -5.57 10.56 7.84
CA ASN A 41 -4.75 11.76 7.77
C ASN A 41 -3.30 11.49 8.27
N LYS A 42 -3.11 10.73 9.36
CA LYS A 42 -1.78 10.32 9.83
C LYS A 42 -1.04 9.51 8.76
N THR A 43 -1.69 8.53 8.16
CA THR A 43 -1.15 7.69 7.07
C THR A 43 -0.80 8.54 5.84
N ARG A 44 -1.72 9.39 5.40
CA ARG A 44 -1.55 10.34 4.29
C ARG A 44 -0.30 11.18 4.46
N GLN A 45 -0.10 11.82 5.63
CA GLN A 45 1.10 12.64 5.87
C GLN A 45 2.40 11.84 5.74
N LYS A 46 2.42 10.58 6.19
CA LYS A 46 3.58 9.69 6.04
C LYS A 46 3.81 9.26 4.59
N LEU A 47 2.74 8.93 3.85
CA LEU A 47 2.82 8.59 2.43
C LEU A 47 3.26 9.77 1.55
N ILE A 48 2.91 11.00 1.92
CA ILE A 48 3.45 12.22 1.28
C ILE A 48 4.95 12.33 1.50
N LYS A 49 5.45 12.07 2.71
CA LYS A 49 6.90 12.08 3.01
C LYS A 49 7.68 11.03 2.22
N LEU A 50 7.03 9.90 1.89
CA LEU A 50 7.58 8.85 1.05
C LEU A 50 7.36 9.08 -0.46
N TRP A 51 6.83 10.24 -0.85
CA TRP A 51 6.52 10.58 -2.26
C TRP A 51 5.53 9.63 -2.95
N VAL A 52 4.80 8.83 -2.16
CA VAL A 52 3.72 7.96 -2.64
C VAL A 52 2.52 8.81 -3.03
N LEU A 53 2.07 9.68 -2.13
CA LEU A 53 1.05 10.67 -2.43
C LEU A 53 1.71 12.01 -2.79
N PRO A 54 1.18 12.77 -3.76
CA PRO A 54 1.71 14.09 -4.07
C PRO A 54 1.52 15.02 -2.86
N ARG A 55 2.51 15.88 -2.59
CA ARG A 55 2.38 16.92 -1.58
C ARG A 55 1.40 17.97 -2.08
N ASP A 56 0.50 18.41 -1.20
CA ASP A 56 -0.29 19.61 -1.44
C ASP A 56 0.65 20.82 -1.45
N MET A 57 0.81 21.46 -2.61
CA MET A 57 1.68 22.63 -2.82
C MET A 57 0.90 23.95 -2.90
N SER A 58 -0.31 23.99 -2.32
CA SER A 58 -1.21 25.16 -2.27
C SER A 58 -0.58 26.46 -1.74
N ASN A 59 0.59 26.42 -1.09
CA ASN A 59 1.28 27.61 -0.57
C ASN A 59 2.33 28.26 -1.50
N GLY A 60 2.46 27.87 -2.77
CA GLY A 60 3.53 28.48 -3.59
C GLY A 60 3.42 28.43 -5.11
N ALA A 61 2.66 27.51 -5.70
CA ALA A 61 2.36 27.56 -7.13
C ALA A 61 1.25 26.56 -7.47
N ALA A 62 0.19 27.07 -8.08
CA ALA A 62 -0.84 26.36 -8.83
C ALA A 62 -1.80 25.45 -8.03
N ASP A 63 -3.05 25.91 -7.95
CA ASP A 63 -4.26 25.12 -7.64
C ASP A 63 -4.32 23.78 -8.42
N HIS A 64 -3.65 23.69 -9.57
CA HIS A 64 -3.50 22.47 -10.36
C HIS A 64 -2.78 21.33 -9.61
N TYR A 65 -1.76 21.61 -8.80
CA TYR A 65 -1.04 20.57 -8.05
C TYR A 65 -1.82 20.06 -6.84
N ALA A 66 -2.51 20.94 -6.11
CA ALA A 66 -3.41 20.56 -5.03
C ALA A 66 -4.56 19.68 -5.55
N ASN A 67 -5.14 20.05 -6.70
CA ASN A 67 -6.15 19.25 -7.38
C ASN A 67 -5.63 17.88 -7.85
N ALA A 68 -4.40 17.80 -8.36
CA ALA A 68 -3.78 16.54 -8.76
C ALA A 68 -3.49 15.62 -7.56
N ALA A 69 -3.03 16.19 -6.43
CA ALA A 69 -2.82 15.48 -5.18
C ALA A 69 -4.12 14.88 -4.65
N SER A 70 -5.19 15.69 -4.59
CA SER A 70 -6.51 15.27 -4.16
C SER A 70 -7.08 14.17 -5.08
N LYS A 71 -6.95 14.31 -6.42
CA LYS A 71 -7.40 13.29 -7.36
C LYS A 71 -6.65 11.95 -7.22
N ALA A 72 -5.34 11.99 -6.97
CA ALA A 72 -4.54 10.78 -6.78
C ALA A 72 -4.94 10.05 -5.48
N GLU A 73 -5.17 10.80 -4.42
CA GLU A 73 -5.64 10.29 -3.13
C GLU A 73 -7.05 9.69 -3.25
N LEU A 74 -8.00 10.42 -3.86
CA LEU A 74 -9.35 9.94 -4.09
C LEU A 74 -9.36 8.67 -4.95
N LYS A 75 -8.55 8.62 -6.01
CA LYS A 75 -8.41 7.43 -6.86
C LYS A 75 -7.90 6.23 -6.05
N MET A 76 -6.87 6.44 -5.24
CA MET A 76 -6.31 5.40 -4.35
C MET A 76 -7.37 4.84 -3.40
N LEU A 77 -8.09 5.70 -2.68
CA LEU A 77 -9.13 5.29 -1.73
C LEU A 77 -10.37 4.70 -2.40
N SER A 78 -10.73 5.15 -3.61
CA SER A 78 -11.83 4.55 -4.36
C SER A 78 -11.52 3.12 -4.81
N ASN A 79 -10.26 2.83 -5.11
CA ASN A 79 -9.82 1.50 -5.50
C ASN A 79 -9.61 0.59 -4.28
N VAL A 80 -9.11 1.15 -3.17
CA VAL A 80 -8.72 0.40 -1.97
C VAL A 80 -9.14 1.17 -0.73
N PRO A 81 -10.44 1.17 -0.41
CA PRO A 81 -10.98 1.91 0.74
C PRO A 81 -10.49 1.36 2.07
N GLN A 82 -10.03 0.10 2.13
CA GLN A 82 -9.51 -0.53 3.35
C GLN A 82 -8.32 0.23 3.96
N LEU A 83 -7.57 0.99 3.14
CA LEU A 83 -6.50 1.85 3.64
C LEU A 83 -6.96 2.88 4.69
N LEU A 84 -8.26 3.18 4.76
CA LEU A 84 -8.83 4.08 5.77
C LEU A 84 -8.75 3.49 7.19
N ARG A 85 -8.84 2.16 7.34
CA ARG A 85 -8.94 1.47 8.64
C ARG A 85 -7.68 0.74 9.09
N LEU A 86 -6.75 0.49 8.17
CA LEU A 86 -5.50 -0.20 8.47
C LEU A 86 -4.60 0.68 9.33
N ASP A 87 -3.81 0.05 10.20
CA ASP A 87 -2.85 0.76 11.02
C ASP A 87 -1.86 1.57 10.15
N SER A 88 -1.59 2.79 10.61
CA SER A 88 -0.79 3.75 9.88
C SER A 88 0.67 3.33 9.75
N ASP A 89 1.21 2.63 10.75
CA ASP A 89 2.58 2.16 10.74
C ASP A 89 2.72 0.89 9.88
N GLU A 90 1.74 -0.02 9.89
CA GLU A 90 1.69 -1.16 8.97
C GLU A 90 1.68 -0.72 7.49
N VAL A 91 0.75 0.16 7.10
CA VAL A 91 0.67 0.69 5.72
C VAL A 91 1.98 1.33 5.26
N VAL A 92 2.64 2.05 6.17
CA VAL A 92 3.87 2.78 5.87
C VAL A 92 5.08 1.85 5.80
N ASN A 93 5.12 0.79 6.60
CA ASN A 93 6.14 -0.24 6.49
C ASN A 93 6.03 -0.96 5.14
N SER A 94 4.83 -1.30 4.70
CA SER A 94 4.60 -1.87 3.37
C SER A 94 5.08 -0.95 2.25
N ALA A 95 4.79 0.35 2.33
CA ALA A 95 5.33 1.34 1.39
C ALA A 95 6.87 1.34 1.39
N LYS A 96 7.50 1.35 2.56
CA LYS A 96 8.97 1.35 2.70
C LYS A 96 9.62 0.12 2.10
N THR A 97 9.03 -1.06 2.30
CA THR A 97 9.49 -2.32 1.70
C THR A 97 9.47 -2.24 0.18
N ILE A 98 8.36 -1.78 -0.42
CA ILE A 98 8.22 -1.63 -1.88
C ILE A 98 9.22 -0.63 -2.44
N LEU A 99 9.37 0.52 -1.77
CA LEU A 99 10.28 1.59 -2.19
C LEU A 99 11.77 1.23 -2.00
N GLY A 100 12.07 0.05 -1.45
CA GLY A 100 13.44 -0.37 -1.17
C GLY A 100 14.16 0.55 -0.18
N THR A 101 13.41 1.21 0.72
CA THR A 101 14.01 1.92 1.87
C THR A 101 14.41 0.93 2.98
N GLY A 102 14.60 -0.35 2.63
CA GLY A 102 14.93 -1.51 3.46
C GLY A 102 15.88 -2.47 2.71
N LEU A 103 15.81 -3.78 2.96
CA LEU A 103 16.79 -4.80 2.51
C LEU A 103 16.87 -5.06 0.98
N ILE A 104 16.02 -4.43 0.17
CA ILE A 104 15.94 -4.66 -1.28
C ILE A 104 16.67 -3.55 -2.03
N SER A 105 17.86 -3.87 -2.56
CA SER A 105 18.61 -2.99 -3.45
C SER A 105 17.81 -2.73 -4.74
N GLY A 106 17.60 -1.45 -5.09
CA GLY A 106 16.96 -1.04 -6.35
C GLY A 106 15.44 -0.83 -6.29
N GLY A 107 14.90 -0.48 -5.11
CA GLY A 107 13.47 -0.26 -4.81
C GLY A 107 12.57 0.29 -5.93
N LEU A 108 11.28 -0.04 -5.85
CA LEU A 108 10.30 0.28 -6.88
C LEU A 108 9.83 1.74 -6.77
N PRO A 109 9.47 2.38 -7.89
CA PRO A 109 9.09 3.78 -7.86
C PRO A 109 7.76 3.98 -7.12
N PRO A 110 7.56 5.12 -6.45
CA PRO A 110 6.27 5.45 -5.81
C PRO A 110 5.08 5.44 -6.79
N ALA A 111 5.33 5.59 -8.09
CA ALA A 111 4.33 5.47 -9.13
C ALA A 111 3.67 4.07 -9.16
N LEU A 112 4.42 3.00 -8.87
CA LEU A 112 3.89 1.64 -8.80
C LEU A 112 2.84 1.53 -7.69
N ILE A 113 3.13 2.09 -6.52
CA ILE A 113 2.20 2.08 -5.39
C ILE A 113 0.92 2.86 -5.73
N ARG A 114 1.03 3.95 -6.49
CA ARG A 114 -0.16 4.69 -6.96
C ARG A 114 -0.98 3.93 -8.00
N SER A 115 -0.35 3.12 -8.85
CA SER A 115 -1.08 2.25 -9.80
C SER A 115 -1.65 1.01 -9.13
N GLU A 116 -1.03 0.52 -8.07
CA GLU A 116 -1.43 -0.68 -7.33
C GLU A 116 -1.50 -0.43 -5.81
N PRO A 117 -2.44 0.42 -5.36
CA PRO A 117 -2.55 0.77 -3.95
C PRO A 117 -2.89 -0.41 -3.04
N ILE A 118 -3.37 -1.52 -3.60
CA ILE A 118 -3.66 -2.75 -2.86
C ILE A 118 -2.39 -3.33 -2.23
N LEU A 119 -1.21 -3.06 -2.79
CA LEU A 119 0.07 -3.47 -2.22
C LEU A 119 0.29 -2.90 -0.82
N LEU A 120 -0.25 -1.72 -0.52
CA LEU A 120 -0.17 -1.08 0.79
C LEU A 120 -1.03 -1.77 1.85
N THR A 121 -1.95 -2.64 1.43
CA THR A 121 -2.79 -3.36 2.38
C THR A 121 -2.08 -4.56 2.96
N PHE A 122 -1.22 -5.23 2.18
CA PHE A 122 -0.48 -6.37 2.66
C PHE A 122 0.49 -5.94 3.76
N PRO A 123 0.67 -6.75 4.81
CA PRO A 123 1.79 -6.62 5.73
C PRO A 123 3.14 -6.66 5.00
N SER A 124 4.15 -5.96 5.53
CA SER A 124 5.48 -5.88 4.91
C SER A 124 6.11 -7.25 4.71
N GLU A 125 5.90 -8.19 5.63
CA GLU A 125 6.42 -9.56 5.54
C GLU A 125 5.87 -10.33 4.34
N TYR A 126 4.63 -10.04 3.92
CA TYR A 126 4.04 -10.68 2.73
C TYR A 126 4.64 -10.13 1.45
N ILE A 127 4.98 -8.83 1.45
CA ILE A 127 5.64 -8.18 0.33
C ILE A 127 7.06 -8.73 0.17
N GLU A 128 7.80 -8.85 1.27
CA GLU A 128 9.14 -9.46 1.30
C GLU A 128 9.11 -10.88 0.76
N GLY A 129 8.21 -11.73 1.27
CA GLY A 129 8.04 -13.10 0.78
C GLY A 129 7.65 -13.18 -0.70
N GLY A 130 6.79 -12.27 -1.19
CA GLY A 130 6.48 -12.17 -2.61
C GLY A 130 7.70 -11.82 -3.47
N ILE A 131 8.61 -11.00 -2.97
CA ILE A 131 9.85 -10.63 -3.65
C ILE A 131 10.86 -11.78 -3.60
N GLU A 132 10.94 -12.51 -2.47
CA GLU A 132 11.74 -13.73 -2.36
C GLU A 132 11.33 -14.78 -3.40
N LEU A 133 10.02 -15.00 -3.62
CA LEU A 133 9.54 -15.90 -4.69
C LEU A 133 9.98 -15.47 -6.09
N LEU A 134 10.04 -14.16 -6.35
CA LEU A 134 10.52 -13.66 -7.64
C LEU A 134 12.01 -13.97 -7.81
N TYR A 135 12.79 -13.86 -6.74
CA TYR A 135 14.24 -14.07 -6.74
C TYR A 135 14.68 -15.52 -6.64
N ASP A 136 13.78 -16.43 -6.29
CA ASP A 136 14.11 -17.84 -6.10
C ASP A 136 14.77 -18.43 -7.36
N GLY A 137 15.90 -19.10 -7.13
CA GLY A 137 16.77 -19.68 -8.16
C GLY A 137 17.48 -18.70 -9.11
N LYS A 138 17.35 -17.38 -8.92
CA LYS A 138 17.88 -16.36 -9.86
C LYS A 138 19.19 -15.73 -9.42
N ASN A 139 20.04 -15.45 -10.41
CA ASN A 139 21.25 -14.65 -10.25
C ASN A 139 20.93 -13.14 -10.15
N ASN A 140 21.95 -12.31 -9.93
CA ASN A 140 21.75 -10.87 -9.70
C ASN A 140 21.15 -10.11 -10.89
N ASP A 141 21.53 -10.46 -12.12
CA ASP A 141 21.01 -9.82 -13.33
C ASP A 141 19.53 -10.18 -13.54
N GLU A 142 19.20 -11.46 -13.37
CA GLU A 142 17.82 -11.95 -13.43
C GLU A 142 16.93 -11.32 -12.35
N ARG A 143 17.46 -11.13 -11.13
CA ARG A 143 16.74 -10.42 -10.05
C ARG A 143 16.46 -8.97 -10.42
N LYS A 144 17.41 -8.29 -11.04
CA LYS A 144 17.24 -6.93 -11.54
C LYS A 144 16.16 -6.87 -12.62
N ASP A 145 16.14 -7.84 -13.54
CA ASP A 145 15.10 -7.95 -14.57
C ASP A 145 13.71 -8.22 -13.96
N MET A 146 13.62 -9.00 -12.89
CA MET A 146 12.36 -9.17 -12.16
C MET A 146 11.88 -7.85 -11.54
N MET A 147 12.77 -7.04 -10.97
CA MET A 147 12.40 -5.72 -10.43
C MET A 147 11.99 -4.73 -11.52
N ASN A 148 12.67 -4.75 -12.67
CA ASN A 148 12.22 -3.98 -13.84
C ASN A 148 10.84 -4.44 -14.29
N THR A 149 10.57 -5.75 -14.27
CA THR A 149 9.24 -6.30 -14.59
C THR A 149 8.18 -5.83 -13.59
N CYS A 150 8.47 -5.85 -12.28
CA CYS A 150 7.59 -5.27 -11.25
C CYS A 150 7.30 -3.79 -11.50
N ARG A 151 8.28 -3.03 -12.01
CA ARG A 151 8.13 -1.61 -12.34
C ARG A 151 7.24 -1.39 -13.55
N ASP A 152 7.46 -2.17 -14.61
CA ASP A 152 6.92 -1.90 -15.93
C ASP A 152 5.60 -2.66 -16.20
N LYS A 153 5.32 -3.73 -15.45
CA LYS A 153 4.12 -4.56 -15.59
C LYS A 153 3.28 -4.55 -14.30
N PRO A 154 2.24 -3.69 -14.24
CA PRO A 154 1.33 -3.68 -13.11
C PRO A 154 0.69 -5.06 -12.88
N GLY A 155 0.55 -5.45 -11.62
CA GLY A 155 0.01 -6.71 -11.16
C GLY A 155 1.07 -7.77 -10.88
N PHE A 156 2.28 -7.65 -11.44
CA PHE A 156 3.31 -8.69 -11.34
C PHE A 156 3.80 -8.90 -9.89
N LEU A 157 4.13 -7.81 -9.18
CA LEU A 157 4.51 -7.91 -7.77
C LEU A 157 3.35 -8.42 -6.92
N ARG A 158 2.15 -7.86 -7.12
CA ARG A 158 0.94 -8.26 -6.39
C ARG A 158 0.68 -9.75 -6.53
N GLU A 159 0.69 -10.29 -7.75
CA GLU A 159 0.47 -11.72 -8.00
C GLU A 159 1.48 -12.60 -7.24
N SER A 160 2.75 -12.19 -7.18
CA SER A 160 3.76 -12.91 -6.41
C SER A 160 3.50 -12.88 -4.91
N VAL A 161 3.09 -11.73 -4.36
CA VAL A 161 2.70 -11.57 -2.95
C VAL A 161 1.48 -12.46 -2.64
N GLU A 162 0.44 -12.40 -3.47
CA GLU A 162 -0.75 -13.25 -3.30
C GLU A 162 -0.41 -14.74 -3.34
N LYS A 163 0.50 -15.15 -4.24
CA LYS A 163 0.99 -16.53 -4.32
C LYS A 163 1.72 -16.94 -3.04
N TRP A 164 2.62 -16.10 -2.53
CA TRP A 164 3.35 -16.39 -1.30
C TRP A 164 2.41 -16.60 -0.11
N ILE A 165 1.41 -15.71 0.06
CA ILE A 165 0.41 -15.81 1.12
C ILE A 165 -0.33 -17.15 1.05
N ARG A 166 -0.77 -17.55 -0.15
CA ARG A 166 -1.46 -18.85 -0.35
C ARG A 166 -0.58 -20.03 0.03
N LEU A 167 0.72 -19.99 -0.29
CA LEU A 167 1.67 -21.03 0.10
C LEU A 167 1.82 -21.12 1.62
N GLN A 168 1.89 -19.98 2.32
CA GLN A 168 1.97 -19.97 3.78
C GLN A 168 0.70 -20.47 4.45
N GLN A 169 -0.47 -20.18 3.88
CA GLN A 169 -1.76 -20.65 4.40
C GLN A 169 -1.96 -22.17 4.23
N GLN A 170 -1.32 -22.80 3.24
CA GLN A 170 -1.38 -24.26 3.03
C GLN A 170 -0.44 -25.05 3.97
N GLN A 171 0.50 -24.38 4.62
CA GLN A 171 1.49 -24.99 5.52
C GLN A 171 1.06 -24.95 7.00
N LYS A 172 -0.07 -24.33 7.31
CA LYS A 172 -0.68 -24.27 8.63
C LYS A 172 -1.84 -25.26 8.74
#